data_AF-X1KE70-F1
#
_entry.id   AF-X1KE70-F1
#
_cell.length_a   1.000
_cell.length_b   1.000
_cell.length_c   1.000
_cell.angle_alpha   90.00
_cell.angle_beta   90.00
_cell.angle_gamma   90.00
#
_symmetry.space_group_name_H-M   'P 1'
#
loop_
_entity.id
_entity.type
_entity.pdbx_description
1 polymer ?
#
loop_
_entity_poly.entity_id
_entity_poly.type
_entity_poly.pdbx_seq_one_letter_code
_entity_poly.pdbx_strand_id
1 'polypeptide(L)'
;MADLSQIKGINARQIKLLQDNGISTAEALAMSPGSIVSDIDGLGDKTAKKLIWNARNALGMTDFIQAEDIDENVEFMTTGSSELNKILGGGFQTGKLTEVYGPFKS
;
A
#
# COMPACT_ATOMS: atom_id res chain seq x y z
N MET A 1 -5.39 -7.55 -4.68
CA MET A 1 -4.79 -6.31 -5.23
C MET A 1 -5.73 -5.77 -6.28
N ALA A 2 -6.05 -4.48 -6.23
CA ALA A 2 -6.99 -3.84 -7.13
C ALA A 2 -6.38 -3.66 -8.53
N ASP A 3 -7.20 -3.94 -9.54
CA ASP A 3 -6.80 -3.85 -10.95
C ASP A 3 -6.68 -2.39 -11.38
N LEU A 4 -5.68 -2.07 -12.22
CA LEU A 4 -5.46 -0.73 -12.78
C LEU A 4 -6.68 -0.21 -13.56
N SER A 5 -7.48 -1.09 -14.16
CA SER A 5 -8.71 -0.75 -14.90
C SER A 5 -9.79 -0.06 -14.05
N GLN A 6 -9.75 -0.19 -12.73
CA GLN A 6 -10.67 0.48 -11.82
C GLN A 6 -10.33 1.97 -11.63
N ILE A 7 -9.17 2.41 -12.10
CA ILE A 7 -8.73 3.80 -11.98
C ILE A 7 -9.48 4.68 -12.97
N LYS A 8 -10.23 5.65 -12.45
CA LYS A 8 -11.00 6.58 -13.27
C LYS A 8 -10.13 7.29 -14.30
N GLY A 9 -10.49 7.16 -15.58
CA GLY A 9 -9.84 7.89 -16.68
C GLY A 9 -8.48 7.34 -17.11
N ILE A 10 -8.12 6.12 -16.68
CA ILE A 10 -7.01 5.38 -17.26
C ILE A 10 -7.44 4.75 -18.60
N ASN A 11 -6.50 4.58 -19.53
CA ASN A 11 -6.75 3.87 -20.79
C ASN A 11 -5.84 2.64 -20.94
N ALA A 12 -6.16 1.76 -21.89
CA ALA A 12 -5.43 0.52 -22.12
C ALA A 12 -3.93 0.72 -22.43
N ARG A 13 -3.58 1.81 -23.13
CA ARG A 13 -2.17 2.14 -23.41
C ARG A 13 -1.42 2.47 -22.12
N GLN A 14 -2.02 3.26 -21.23
CA GLN A 14 -1.42 3.63 -19.94
C GLN A 14 -1.28 2.41 -19.03
N ILE A 15 -2.28 1.53 -18.99
CA ILE A 15 -2.21 0.27 -18.23
C ILE A 15 -0.99 -0.55 -18.68
N LYS A 16 -0.84 -0.74 -20.00
CA LYS A 16 0.28 -1.50 -20.55
C LYS A 16 1.63 -0.87 -20.22
N LEU A 17 1.77 0.46 -20.39
CA LEU A 17 2.99 1.18 -20.03
C LEU A 17 3.38 0.99 -18.57
N LEU A 18 2.40 1.10 -17.66
CA LEU A 18 2.62 0.92 -16.23
C LEU A 18 3.07 -0.52 -15.92
N GLN A 19 2.39 -1.51 -16.49
CA GLN A 19 2.72 -2.93 -16.32
C GLN A 19 4.12 -3.27 -16.86
N ASP A 20 4.48 -2.76 -18.04
CA ASP A 20 5.79 -2.95 -18.66
C ASP A 20 6.92 -2.31 -17.82
N ASN A 21 6.59 -1.34 -16.95
CA ASN A 21 7.51 -0.69 -15.99
C ASN A 21 7.34 -1.20 -14.54
N GLY A 22 6.72 -2.36 -14.34
CA GLY A 22 6.61 -3.02 -13.04
C GLY A 22 5.52 -2.47 -12.10
N ILE A 23 4.67 -1.57 -12.58
CA ILE A 23 3.52 -1.03 -11.85
C ILE A 23 2.27 -1.77 -12.35
N SER A 24 1.97 -2.90 -11.73
CA SER A 24 0.90 -3.81 -12.19
C SER A 24 -0.43 -3.67 -11.44
N THR A 25 -0.47 -2.97 -10.31
CA THR A 25 -1.67 -2.83 -9.47
C THR A 25 -1.96 -1.38 -9.11
N ALA A 26 -3.21 -1.11 -8.71
CA ALA A 26 -3.60 0.23 -8.26
C ALA A 26 -2.85 0.67 -7.00
N GLU A 27 -2.55 -0.26 -6.08
CA GLU A 27 -1.76 0.01 -4.87
C GLU A 27 -0.32 0.42 -5.23
N ALA A 28 0.32 -0.33 -6.14
CA ALA A 28 1.66 -0.02 -6.61
C ALA A 28 1.71 1.40 -7.20
N LEU A 29 0.72 1.76 -8.03
CA LEU A 29 0.64 3.09 -8.62
C LEU A 29 0.36 4.18 -7.56
N ALA A 30 -0.55 3.93 -6.62
CA ALA A 30 -0.91 4.89 -5.57
C ALA A 30 0.27 5.24 -4.65
N MET A 31 1.16 4.27 -4.41
CA MET A 31 2.36 4.41 -3.59
C MET A 31 3.62 4.82 -4.38
N SER A 32 3.56 4.82 -5.72
CA SER A 32 4.70 5.20 -6.55
C SER A 32 5.04 6.69 -6.42
N PRO A 33 6.34 7.05 -6.38
CA PRO A 33 6.76 8.45 -6.49
C PRO A 33 6.30 9.05 -7.82
N GLY A 34 5.88 10.32 -7.78
CA GLY A 34 5.44 11.03 -8.99
C GLY A 34 6.48 11.06 -10.09
N SER A 35 7.76 11.20 -9.73
CA SER A 35 8.90 11.20 -10.66
C SER A 35 9.02 9.88 -11.43
N ILE A 36 8.96 8.75 -10.72
CA ILE A 36 9.07 7.42 -11.34
C ILE A 36 7.96 7.22 -12.39
N VAL A 37 6.74 7.65 -12.10
CA VAL A 37 5.62 7.51 -13.04
C VAL A 37 5.70 8.54 -14.17
N SER A 38 6.20 9.75 -13.90
CA SER A 38 6.35 10.78 -14.94
C SER A 38 7.49 10.50 -15.92
N ASP A 39 8.52 9.78 -15.47
CA ASP A 39 9.70 9.41 -16.26
C ASP A 39 9.40 8.25 -17.24
N ILE A 40 8.27 7.57 -17.08
CA ILE A 40 7.77 6.61 -18.07
C ILE A 40 7.41 7.37 -19.35
N ASP A 41 8.08 7.02 -20.44
CA ASP A 41 7.89 7.64 -21.75
C ASP A 41 6.41 7.62 -22.18
N GLY A 42 5.84 8.80 -22.44
CA GLY A 42 4.44 8.96 -22.83
C GLY A 42 3.42 9.20 -21.70
N LEU A 43 3.80 9.20 -20.42
CA LEU A 43 2.91 9.65 -19.33
C LEU A 43 3.11 11.14 -19.01
N GLY A 44 4.34 11.56 -18.69
CA GLY A 44 4.63 12.94 -18.28
C GLY A 44 3.99 13.36 -16.95
N ASP A 45 4.48 14.44 -16.35
CA ASP A 45 4.15 14.84 -14.96
C ASP A 45 2.65 15.07 -14.70
N LYS A 46 1.96 15.77 -15.61
CA LYS A 46 0.52 16.07 -15.44
C LYS A 46 -0.34 14.80 -15.42
N THR A 47 -0.02 13.83 -16.28
CA THR A 47 -0.75 12.55 -16.34
C THR A 47 -0.40 11.70 -15.14
N ALA A 48 0.88 11.61 -14.78
CA ALA A 48 1.34 10.86 -13.62
C ALA A 48 0.63 11.29 -12.34
N LYS A 49 0.60 12.60 -12.04
CA LYS A 49 -0.12 13.16 -10.89
C LYS A 49 -1.60 12.77 -10.89
N LYS A 50 -2.27 12.85 -12.05
CA LYS A 50 -3.69 12.49 -12.18
C LYS A 50 -3.94 11.00 -11.96
N LEU A 51 -3.10 10.14 -12.53
CA LEU A 51 -3.22 8.69 -12.39
C LEU A 51 -2.99 8.26 -10.94
N ILE A 52 -1.94 8.76 -10.29
CA ILE A 52 -1.63 8.49 -8.89
C ILE A 52 -2.79 8.94 -7.99
N TRP A 53 -3.31 10.17 -8.21
CA TRP A 53 -4.44 10.67 -7.43
C TRP A 53 -5.70 9.80 -7.62
N ASN A 54 -6.01 9.42 -8.86
CA ASN A 54 -7.18 8.58 -9.13
C ASN A 54 -7.01 7.16 -8.58
N ALA A 55 -5.79 6.62 -8.55
CA ALA A 55 -5.49 5.35 -7.88
C ALA A 55 -5.74 5.45 -6.38
N ARG A 56 -5.29 6.53 -5.72
CA ARG A 56 -5.56 6.78 -4.30
C ARG A 56 -7.04 6.91 -4.00
N ASN A 57 -7.80 7.64 -4.82
CA ASN A 57 -9.26 7.73 -4.68
C ASN A 57 -9.94 6.36 -4.82
N ALA A 58 -9.53 5.55 -5.81
CA ALA A 58 -10.11 4.22 -6.04
C ALA A 58 -9.87 3.25 -4.86
N LEU A 59 -8.82 3.52 -4.07
CA LEU A 59 -8.45 2.76 -2.87
C LEU A 59 -8.98 3.39 -1.56
N GLY A 60 -9.75 4.48 -1.63
CA GLY A 60 -10.24 5.18 -0.43
C GLY A 60 -9.14 5.86 0.40
N MET A 61 -7.97 6.13 -0.18
CA MET A 61 -6.81 6.70 0.53
C MET A 61 -6.85 8.23 0.65
N THR A 62 -7.82 8.88 0.02
CA THR A 62 -7.92 10.35 -0.07
C THR A 62 -8.86 10.96 0.95
N ASP A 63 -9.68 10.12 1.58
CA ASP A 63 -10.65 10.57 2.57
C ASP A 63 -9.96 10.81 3.90
N PHE A 64 -10.36 11.88 4.57
CA PHE A 64 -9.96 12.11 5.95
C PHE A 64 -10.88 11.30 6.86
N ILE A 65 -10.30 10.50 7.74
CA ILE A 65 -11.03 9.69 8.72
C ILE A 65 -10.80 10.31 10.09
N GLN A 66 -11.88 10.51 10.86
CA GLN A 66 -11.75 10.98 12.23
C GLN A 66 -11.13 9.90 13.11
N ALA A 67 -10.37 10.29 14.13
CA ALA A 67 -9.68 9.33 15.00
C ALA A 67 -10.63 8.33 15.68
N GLU A 68 -11.87 8.74 15.97
CA GLU A 68 -12.91 7.88 16.55
C GLU A 68 -13.48 6.84 15.58
N ASP A 69 -13.37 7.09 14.27
CA ASP A 69 -13.90 6.24 13.20
C ASP A 69 -12.82 5.33 12.58
N ILE A 70 -11.58 5.36 13.10
CA ILE A 70 -10.51 4.50 12.60
C ILE A 70 -10.79 3.05 13.04
N ASP A 71 -11.28 2.25 12.10
CA ASP A 71 -11.33 0.80 12.24
C ASP A 71 -9.96 0.20 11.90
N GLU A 72 -9.14 0.01 12.94
CA GLU A 72 -7.90 -0.76 12.82
C GLU A 72 -8.28 -2.24 12.65
N ASN A 73 -8.55 -2.67 11.41
CA ASN A 73 -8.72 -4.08 11.03
C ASN A 73 -7.43 -4.88 11.35
N VAL A 74 -7.22 -5.14 12.63
CA VAL A 74 -5.99 -5.63 13.22
C VAL A 74 -6.21 -7.07 13.64
N GLU A 75 -5.29 -7.90 13.18
CA GLU A 75 -5.20 -9.30 13.56
C GLU A 75 -3.90 -9.52 14.33
N PHE A 76 -3.91 -10.49 15.23
CA PHE A 76 -2.75 -10.88 16.02
C PHE A 76 -2.33 -12.31 15.69
N MET A 77 -1.06 -12.49 15.37
CA MET A 77 -0.43 -13.80 15.23
C MET A 77 0.22 -14.20 16.56
N THR A 78 -0.17 -15.36 17.11
CA THR A 78 0.40 -15.87 18.36
C THR A 78 1.89 -16.17 18.24
N THR A 79 2.64 -15.86 19.30
CA THR A 79 4.07 -16.21 19.43
C THR A 79 4.30 -17.67 19.82
N GLY A 80 3.25 -18.40 20.22
CA GLY A 80 3.35 -19.72 20.84
C GLY A 80 3.66 -19.71 22.34
N SER A 81 3.94 -18.54 22.94
CA SER A 81 4.14 -18.35 24.38
C SER A 81 3.06 -17.44 24.97
N SER A 82 2.39 -17.89 26.03
CA SER A 82 1.36 -17.09 26.72
C SER A 82 1.94 -15.80 27.28
N GLU A 83 3.14 -15.87 27.86
CA GLU A 83 3.79 -14.72 28.49
C GLU A 83 4.26 -13.70 27.46
N LEU A 84 4.79 -14.16 26.33
CA LEU A 84 5.22 -13.24 25.26
C LEU A 84 4.03 -12.59 24.57
N ASN A 85 2.94 -13.32 24.33
CA ASN A 85 1.70 -12.73 23.82
C ASN A 85 1.17 -11.64 24.76
N LYS A 86 1.26 -11.86 26.08
CA LYS A 86 0.86 -10.86 27.08
C LYS A 86 1.73 -9.61 27.04
N ILE A 87 3.05 -9.77 26.88
CA ILE A 87 3.99 -8.64 26.72
C ILE A 87 3.68 -7.85 25.44
N LEU A 88 3.35 -8.54 24.34
CA LEU A 88 3.03 -7.93 23.05
C LEU A 88 1.55 -7.46 22.94
N GLY A 89 0.75 -7.60 24.00
CA GLY A 89 -0.66 -7.18 23.98
C GLY A 89 -1.58 -8.01 23.09
N GLY A 90 -1.21 -9.25 22.76
CA GLY A 90 -2.01 -10.18 21.95
C GLY A 90 -1.19 -11.08 21.03
N GLY A 91 0.01 -10.64 20.64
CA GLY A 91 0.89 -11.35 19.70
C GLY A 91 1.52 -10.37 18.70
N PHE A 92 2.00 -10.88 17.56
CA PHE A 92 2.47 -10.02 16.47
C PHE A 92 1.29 -9.37 15.75
N GLN A 93 1.27 -8.04 15.73
CA GLN A 93 0.18 -7.25 15.16
C GLN A 93 0.33 -7.08 13.65
N THR A 94 -0.74 -7.29 12.86
CA THR A 94 -0.76 -6.91 11.44
C THR A 94 -0.68 -5.39 11.27
N GLY A 95 -0.15 -4.93 10.13
CA GLY A 95 0.00 -3.49 9.85
C GLY A 95 1.08 -2.77 10.67
N LYS A 96 1.87 -3.50 11.47
CA LYS A 96 3.04 -3.00 12.20
C LYS A 96 4.28 -3.80 11.84
N LEU A 97 5.45 -3.16 11.95
CA LEU A 97 6.73 -3.83 11.89
C LEU A 97 7.17 -4.20 13.31
N THR A 98 7.37 -5.48 13.58
CA THR A 98 7.93 -5.96 14.86
C THR A 98 9.30 -6.57 14.61
N GLU A 99 10.33 -5.99 15.23
CA GLU A 99 11.71 -6.48 15.15
C GLU A 99 12.09 -7.25 16.43
N VAL A 100 12.72 -8.42 16.27
CA VAL A 100 13.24 -9.25 17.36
C VAL A 100 14.75 -9.38 17.18
N TYR A 101 15.52 -9.04 18.21
CA TYR A 101 16.98 -9.07 18.16
C TYR A 101 17.58 -9.70 19.41
N GLY A 102 18.73 -10.38 19.26
CA GLY A 102 19.42 -11.08 20.34
C GLY A 102 20.71 -11.76 19.86
N PRO A 103 21.56 -12.28 20.77
CA PRO A 103 22.74 -13.06 20.42
C PRO A 103 22.37 -14.36 19.72
N PHE A 104 23.34 -15.03 19.08
CA PHE A 104 23.10 -16.30 18.40
C PHE A 104 22.44 -17.33 19.34
N LYS A 105 21.30 -17.88 18.92
CA LYS A 105 20.44 -18.84 19.68
C LYS A 105 19.71 -18.26 20.90
N SER A 106 19.39 -16.97 20.89
CA SER A 106 18.37 -16.37 21.77
C SER A 106 16.96 -16.82 21.43
#